data_AF-A0A369PTX8-F1
#
_entry.id   AF-A0A369PTX8-F1
#
_cell.length_a   1.000
_cell.length_b   1.000
_cell.length_c   1.000
_cell.angle_alpha   90.00
_cell.angle_beta   90.00
_cell.angle_gamma   90.00
#
_symmetry.space_group_name_H-M   'P 1'
#
loop_
_entity.id
_entity.type
_entity.pdbx_description
1 polymer ?
#
loop_
_entity_poly.entity_id
_entity_poly.type
_entity_poly.pdbx_seq_one_letter_code
_entity_poly.pdbx_strand_id
1 'polypeptide(L)'
;MPRTAAFIFFITITLWSKKINHFKHMETRFTISLSLQVPNGKLPYGRFMLGTEMKVAQEIFAMLKGKNEPIQGCCIQLELLEEIAALPVPIGVLNCCLEDLKENIAIISKEIFRISNLEDDGFKTLK
;
A
#
# COMPACT_ATOMS: atom_id res chain seq x y z
N MET A 1 -46.43 30.70 -5.11
CA MET A 1 -45.07 30.79 -4.51
C MET A 1 -44.39 29.43 -4.61
N PRO A 2 -43.34 29.26 -5.43
CA PRO A 2 -42.43 28.11 -5.30
C PRO A 2 -40.98 28.51 -5.65
N ARG A 3 -40.25 29.16 -4.74
CA ARG A 3 -38.83 29.54 -4.98
C ARG A 3 -37.83 28.84 -4.07
N THR A 4 -38.29 28.27 -2.96
CA THR A 4 -37.43 27.64 -1.94
C THR A 4 -37.12 26.17 -2.24
N ALA A 5 -38.07 25.40 -2.78
CA ALA A 5 -37.86 23.97 -3.06
C ALA A 5 -36.81 23.71 -4.16
N ALA A 6 -36.79 24.53 -5.22
CA ALA A 6 -35.81 24.41 -6.31
C ALA A 6 -34.38 24.71 -5.85
N PHE A 7 -34.22 25.63 -4.89
CA PHE A 7 -32.93 26.03 -4.34
C PHE A 7 -32.31 24.92 -3.50
N ILE A 8 -33.12 24.24 -2.67
CA ILE A 8 -32.67 23.10 -1.86
C ILE A 8 -32.26 21.93 -2.75
N PHE A 9 -33.04 21.63 -3.79
CA PHE A 9 -32.75 20.53 -4.71
C PHE A 9 -31.43 20.75 -5.48
N PHE A 10 -31.17 21.99 -5.93
CA PHE A 10 -29.90 22.38 -6.57
C PHE A 10 -28.70 22.29 -5.61
N ILE A 11 -28.85 22.66 -4.34
CA ILE A 11 -27.79 22.56 -3.33
C ILE A 11 -27.47 21.08 -3.07
N THR A 12 -28.47 20.20 -2.97
CA THR A 12 -28.24 18.76 -2.77
C THR A 12 -27.57 18.10 -3.97
N ILE A 13 -27.93 18.47 -5.20
CA ILE A 13 -27.29 17.94 -6.43
C ILE A 13 -25.84 18.42 -6.52
N THR A 14 -25.57 19.69 -6.23
CA THR A 14 -24.20 20.23 -6.28
C THR A 14 -23.32 19.66 -5.18
N LEU A 15 -23.81 19.48 -3.95
CA LEU A 15 -23.07 18.79 -2.88
C LEU A 15 -22.84 17.31 -3.18
N TRP A 16 -23.82 16.61 -3.74
CA TRP A 16 -23.66 15.21 -4.16
C TRP A 16 -22.66 15.08 -5.30
N SER A 17 -22.74 15.95 -6.31
CA SER A 17 -21.78 15.99 -7.42
C SER A 17 -20.36 16.37 -6.96
N LYS A 18 -20.22 17.26 -5.96
CA LYS A 18 -18.92 17.62 -5.38
C LYS A 18 -18.33 16.49 -4.53
N LYS A 19 -19.17 15.72 -3.82
CA LYS A 19 -18.78 14.50 -3.09
C LYS A 19 -18.36 13.36 -4.03
N ILE A 20 -19.02 13.23 -5.19
CA ILE A 20 -18.63 12.27 -6.25
C ILE A 20 -17.32 12.69 -6.92
N ASN A 21 -17.12 14.00 -7.16
CA ASN A 21 -15.87 14.49 -7.76
C ASN A 21 -14.67 14.37 -6.81
N HIS A 22 -14.87 14.42 -5.49
CA HIS A 22 -13.81 14.08 -4.52
C HIS A 22 -13.43 12.58 -4.54
N PHE A 23 -14.32 11.71 -5.04
CA PHE A 23 -14.05 10.27 -5.21
C PHE A 23 -13.26 9.96 -6.49
N LYS A 24 -13.07 10.93 -7.39
CA LYS A 24 -12.45 10.72 -8.72
C LYS A 24 -10.92 10.68 -8.72
N HIS A 25 -10.27 10.87 -7.57
CA HIS A 25 -8.83 10.77 -7.37
C HIS A 25 -8.50 9.86 -6.17
N MET A 26 -9.12 8.68 -6.09
CA MET A 26 -8.61 7.66 -5.18
C MET A 26 -7.45 6.99 -5.89
N GLU A 27 -6.26 7.58 -5.74
CA GLU A 27 -5.03 6.96 -6.20
C GLU A 27 -4.88 5.63 -5.45
N THR A 28 -4.94 4.53 -6.18
CA THR A 28 -4.64 3.20 -5.65
C THR A 28 -3.17 3.19 -5.24
N ARG A 29 -2.89 2.84 -3.99
CA ARG A 29 -1.51 2.77 -3.48
C ARG A 29 -1.19 1.38 -3.01
N PHE A 30 0.02 0.92 -3.33
CA PHE A 30 0.50 -0.39 -2.92
C PHE A 30 1.57 -0.23 -1.84
N THR A 31 1.45 -1.00 -0.77
CA THR A 31 2.39 -0.98 0.35
C THR A 31 2.76 -2.39 0.80
N ILE A 32 3.97 -2.55 1.33
CA ILE A 32 4.33 -3.75 2.10
C ILE A 32 4.32 -3.38 3.58
N SER A 33 3.51 -4.08 4.37
CA SER A 33 3.44 -3.92 5.82
C SER A 33 4.21 -5.04 6.52
N LEU A 34 4.95 -4.69 7.56
CA LEU A 34 5.66 -5.60 8.45
C LEU A 34 4.97 -5.68 9.79
N SER A 35 4.70 -6.90 10.24
CA SER A 35 4.12 -7.14 11.56
C SER A 35 4.73 -8.34 12.26
N LEU A 36 4.78 -8.28 13.59
CA LEU A 36 5.14 -9.39 14.44
C LEU A 36 3.86 -10.10 14.93
N GLN A 37 3.74 -11.40 14.72
CA GLN A 37 2.74 -12.25 15.34
C GLN A 37 3.05 -12.33 16.84
N VAL A 38 2.10 -11.87 17.64
CA VAL A 38 2.13 -11.93 19.10
C VAL A 38 0.88 -12.67 19.58
N PRO A 39 0.86 -13.22 20.82
CA PRO A 39 -0.29 -13.99 21.30
C PRO A 39 -1.64 -13.25 21.18
N ASN A 40 -1.64 -11.92 21.25
CA ASN A 40 -2.84 -11.08 21.18
C ASN A 40 -3.08 -10.45 19.79
N GLY A 41 -2.52 -11.02 18.72
CA GLY A 41 -2.72 -10.57 17.34
C GLY A 41 -1.43 -10.18 16.63
N LYS A 42 -1.44 -9.06 15.91
CA LYS A 42 -0.28 -8.59 15.14
C LYS A 42 0.19 -7.25 15.67
N LEU A 43 1.49 -7.10 15.86
CA LEU A 43 2.14 -5.83 16.18
C LEU A 43 2.81 -5.28 14.92
N PRO A 44 2.19 -4.32 14.21
CA PRO A 44 2.84 -3.68 13.06
C PRO A 44 4.03 -2.84 13.53
N TYR A 45 5.15 -2.94 12.82
CA TYR A 45 6.38 -2.20 13.17
C TYR A 45 7.08 -1.55 11.96
N GLY A 46 6.59 -1.78 10.74
CA GLY A 46 7.15 -1.15 9.55
C GLY A 46 6.18 -1.14 8.38
N ARG A 47 6.35 -0.20 7.46
CA ARG A 47 5.58 -0.11 6.22
C ARG A 47 6.43 0.55 5.13
N PHE A 48 6.37 0.01 3.92
CA PHE A 48 7.03 0.54 2.74
C PHE A 48 6.00 0.91 1.67
N MET A 49 6.15 2.08 1.05
CA MET A 49 5.33 2.50 -0.09
C MET A 49 6.00 2.03 -1.38
N LEU A 50 5.25 1.35 -2.25
CA LEU A 50 5.77 0.84 -3.53
C LEU A 50 5.34 1.68 -4.73
N GLY A 51 4.30 2.51 -4.60
CA GLY A 51 3.74 3.34 -5.67
C GLY A 51 2.30 2.98 -6.01
N THR A 52 1.89 3.27 -7.25
CA THR A 52 0.49 3.11 -7.71
C THR A 52 0.31 2.01 -8.76
N GLU A 53 1.39 1.38 -9.21
CA GLU A 53 1.39 0.35 -10.25
C GLU A 53 1.29 -1.06 -9.63
N MET A 54 0.14 -1.71 -9.81
CA MET A 54 -0.12 -3.05 -9.25
C MET A 54 0.90 -4.09 -9.71
N LYS A 55 1.23 -4.08 -11.00
CA LYS A 55 2.14 -5.07 -11.59
C LYS A 55 3.53 -4.98 -10.97
N VAL A 56 4.05 -3.76 -10.81
CA VAL A 56 5.35 -3.52 -10.17
C VAL A 56 5.32 -3.98 -8.71
N ALA A 57 4.25 -3.67 -7.98
CA ALA A 57 4.11 -4.09 -6.58
C ALA A 57 4.08 -5.62 -6.41
N GLN A 58 3.38 -6.33 -7.30
CA GLN A 58 3.34 -7.80 -7.32
C GLN A 58 4.70 -8.40 -7.69
N GLU A 59 5.41 -7.83 -8.67
CA GLU A 59 6.75 -8.27 -9.06
C GLU A 59 7.74 -8.11 -7.90
N ILE A 60 7.72 -6.98 -7.19
CA ILE A 60 8.55 -6.78 -5.99
C ILE A 60 8.22 -7.81 -4.92
N PHE A 61 6.93 -8.00 -4.63
CA PHE A 61 6.51 -8.93 -3.58
C PHE A 61 6.87 -10.38 -3.92
N ALA A 62 6.81 -10.77 -5.19
CA ALA A 62 7.21 -12.10 -5.66
C ALA A 62 8.71 -12.38 -5.53
N MET A 63 9.55 -11.35 -5.43
CA MET A 63 10.99 -11.51 -5.17
C MET A 63 11.32 -11.75 -3.70
N LEU A 64 10.36 -11.53 -2.79
CA LEU A 64 10.61 -11.64 -1.35
C LEU A 64 10.68 -13.10 -0.91
N LYS A 65 11.56 -13.35 0.06
CA LYS A 65 11.74 -14.64 0.71
C LYS A 65 10.73 -14.81 1.84
N GLY A 66 10.18 -16.02 1.94
CA GLY A 66 9.25 -16.40 2.98
C GLY A 66 8.39 -17.57 2.54
N LYS A 67 7.42 -17.93 3.38
CA LYS A 67 6.42 -18.96 3.09
C LYS A 67 5.02 -18.42 3.28
N ASN A 68 4.08 -18.88 2.46
CA ASN A 68 2.66 -18.54 2.60
C ASN A 68 2.07 -19.15 3.88
N GLU A 69 2.57 -20.31 4.29
CA GLU A 69 2.14 -20.97 5.51
C GLU A 69 2.89 -20.43 6.74
N PRO A 70 2.24 -20.38 7.92
CA PRO A 70 2.91 -20.04 9.17
C PRO A 70 4.07 -21.01 9.43
N ILE A 71 5.26 -20.46 9.65
CA ILE A 71 6.44 -21.27 10.00
C ILE A 71 6.53 -21.32 11.52
N GLN A 72 6.62 -22.51 12.11
CA GLN A 72 6.82 -22.65 13.56
C GLN A 72 8.06 -21.85 14.00
N GLY A 73 7.88 -20.95 14.96
CA GLY A 73 8.95 -20.08 15.48
C GLY A 73 9.22 -18.81 14.67
N CYS A 74 8.68 -18.67 13.45
CA CYS A 74 8.76 -17.41 12.71
C CYS A 74 7.57 -16.53 13.04
N CYS A 75 7.86 -15.35 13.56
CA CYS A 75 6.84 -14.42 14.01
C CYS A 75 6.69 -13.22 13.07
N ILE A 76 7.47 -13.08 12.00
CA ILE A 76 7.41 -11.89 11.14
C ILE A 76 6.52 -12.19 9.93
N GLN A 77 5.52 -11.33 9.72
CA GLN A 77 4.61 -11.38 8.59
C GLN A 77 4.79 -10.14 7.72
N LEU A 78 4.97 -10.36 6.42
CA LEU A 78 4.93 -9.37 5.35
C LEU A 78 3.57 -9.45 4.67
N GLU A 79 2.89 -8.32 4.55
CA GLU A 79 1.60 -8.23 3.85
C GLU A 79 1.71 -7.20 2.73
N LEU A 80 1.43 -7.61 1.49
CA LEU A 80 1.22 -6.68 0.38
C LEU A 80 -0.22 -6.17 0.47
N LEU A 81 -0.37 -4.87 0.63
CA LEU A 81 -1.65 -4.18 0.80
C LEU A 81 -1.91 -3.28 -0.40
N GLU A 82 -3.12 -3.38 -0.94
CA GLU A 82 -3.70 -2.40 -1.86
C GLU A 82 -4.60 -1.46 -1.07
N GLU A 83 -4.31 -0.17 -1.09
CA GLU A 83 -5.18 0.85 -0.47
C GLU A 83 -6.22 1.31 -1.49
N ILE A 84 -7.41 0.70 -1.42
CA ILE A 84 -8.58 1.11 -2.19
C ILE A 84 -9.45 1.96 -1.28
N ALA A 85 -9.70 3.20 -1.70
CA ALA A 85 -10.52 4.12 -0.93
C ALA A 85 -10.09 4.34 0.53
N ALA A 86 -8.77 4.37 0.78
CA ALA A 86 -8.13 4.42 2.10
C ALA A 86 -8.39 3.19 3.00
N LEU A 87 -8.94 2.11 2.45
CA LEU A 87 -9.06 0.82 3.11
C LEU A 87 -7.92 -0.10 2.65
N PRO A 88 -7.06 -0.59 3.57
CA PRO A 88 -6.00 -1.52 3.22
C PRO A 88 -6.60 -2.92 2.97
N VAL A 89 -6.45 -3.42 1.75
CA VAL A 89 -6.86 -4.76 1.36
C VAL A 89 -5.60 -5.62 1.18
N PRO A 90 -5.40 -6.66 2.01
CA PRO A 90 -4.28 -7.58 1.81
C PRO A 90 -4.48 -8.39 0.53
N ILE A 91 -3.53 -8.27 -0.38
CA ILE A 91 -3.48 -8.97 -1.66
C ILE A 91 -2.32 -9.99 -1.74
N GLY A 92 -1.47 -10.05 -0.71
CA GLY A 92 -0.41 -11.04 -0.58
C GLY A 92 0.09 -11.13 0.87
N VAL A 93 0.50 -12.33 1.27
CA VAL A 93 1.01 -12.60 2.63
C VAL A 93 2.20 -13.54 2.56
N LEU A 94 3.27 -13.20 3.25
CA LEU A 94 4.43 -14.06 3.48
C LEU A 94 4.80 -14.06 4.96
N ASN A 95 5.18 -15.21 5.48
CA ASN A 95 5.76 -15.38 6.81
C ASN A 95 7.26 -15.65 6.64
N CYS A 96 8.09 -14.95 7.42
CA CYS A 96 9.53 -15.05 7.26
C CYS A 96 10.25 -15.04 8.63
N CYS A 97 11.48 -15.53 8.64
CA CYS A 97 12.37 -15.39 9.79
C CYS A 97 13.15 -14.08 9.72
N LEU A 98 13.99 -13.80 10.72
CA LEU A 98 14.82 -12.59 10.74
C LEU A 98 15.86 -12.57 9.60
N GLU A 99 16.40 -13.73 9.21
CA GLU A 99 17.37 -13.81 8.12
C GLU A 99 16.72 -13.48 6.76
N ASP A 100 15.54 -14.02 6.50
CA ASP A 100 14.73 -13.65 5.33
C ASP A 100 14.38 -12.17 5.35
N LEU A 101 14.02 -11.63 6.54
CA LEU A 101 13.66 -10.22 6.67
C LEU A 101 14.83 -9.32 6.25
N LYS A 102 16.05 -9.59 6.72
CA LYS A 102 17.25 -8.82 6.36
C LYS A 102 17.41 -8.73 4.84
N GLU A 103 17.24 -9.85 4.14
CA GLU A 103 17.32 -9.88 2.68
C GLU A 103 16.13 -9.16 2.02
N ASN A 104 14.91 -9.37 2.52
CA ASN A 104 13.70 -8.72 2.02
C ASN A 104 13.79 -7.21 2.12
N ILE A 105 14.30 -6.67 3.24
CA ILE A 105 14.49 -5.23 3.40
C ILE A 105 15.47 -4.68 2.35
N ALA A 106 16.56 -5.41 2.05
CA ALA A 106 17.49 -5.00 1.01
C ALA A 106 16.85 -5.00 -0.38
N ILE A 107 16.08 -6.03 -0.73
CA ILE A 107 15.31 -6.11 -1.99
C ILE A 107 14.33 -4.95 -2.10
N ILE A 108 13.48 -4.75 -1.08
CA ILE A 108 12.47 -3.68 -1.05
C ILE A 108 13.12 -2.31 -1.21
N SER A 109 14.18 -2.04 -0.44
CA SER A 109 14.87 -0.74 -0.48
C SER A 109 15.50 -0.48 -1.86
N LYS A 110 16.11 -1.51 -2.47
CA LYS A 110 16.70 -1.42 -3.81
C LYS A 110 15.65 -1.11 -4.86
N GLU A 111 14.49 -1.79 -4.82
CA GLU A 111 13.44 -1.58 -5.81
C GLU A 111 12.75 -0.23 -5.65
N ILE A 112 12.52 0.24 -4.41
CA ILE A 112 12.02 1.60 -4.16
C ILE A 112 13.00 2.64 -4.72
N PHE A 113 14.30 2.47 -4.49
CA PHE A 113 15.32 3.35 -5.05
C PHE A 113 15.33 3.31 -6.59
N ARG A 114 15.23 2.11 -7.18
CA ARG A 114 15.16 1.94 -8.64
C ARG A 114 13.95 2.66 -9.23
N ILE A 115 12.77 2.49 -8.65
CA ILE A 115 11.53 3.14 -9.13
C ILE A 115 11.65 4.65 -9.03
N SER A 116 12.07 5.15 -7.86
CA SER A 116 12.20 6.60 -7.63
C SER A 116 13.17 7.25 -8.62
N ASN A 117 14.28 6.58 -8.97
CA ASN A 117 15.27 7.11 -9.92
C ASN A 117 14.95 6.84 -11.39
N LEU A 118 13.93 6.03 -11.70
CA LEU A 118 13.44 5.85 -13.07
C LEU A 118 12.29 6.82 -13.37
N GLU A 119 11.56 7.22 -12.33
CA GLU A 119 10.54 8.28 -12.41
C GLU A 119 11.19 9.67 -12.41
N ASP A 120 12.33 9.84 -11.73
CA ASP A 120 13.20 11.00 -11.84
C ASP A 120 14.43 10.71 -12.69
N ASP A 121 14.46 11.22 -13.93
CA ASP A 121 15.71 11.43 -14.70
C ASP A 121 16.75 12.33 -13.95
N GLY A 122 16.43 12.78 -12.72
CA GLY A 122 17.15 13.79 -11.95
C GLY A 122 18.15 13.29 -10.90
N PHE A 123 18.12 12.02 -10.46
CA PHE A 123 19.08 11.55 -9.44
C PHE A 123 20.35 10.95 -10.06
N LYS A 124 21.02 11.72 -10.92
CA LYS A 124 22.46 11.52 -11.16
C LYS A 124 23.24 12.27 -10.10
N THR A 125 24.09 11.53 -9.41
CA THR A 125 25.22 11.97 -8.57
C THR A 125 24.93 12.07 -7.07
N LEU A 126 25.15 10.95 -6.37
CA LEU A 126 26.00 10.97 -5.18
C LEU A 126 26.96 9.78 -5.31
N LYS A 127 28.21 10.10 -5.70
CA LYS A 127 29.37 9.22 -5.65
C LYS A 127 29.83 9.05 -4.21
#